data_AF-A0A2D9NFR5-F1
#
_entry.id   AF-A0A2D9NFR5-F1
#
_cell.length_a   1.000
_cell.length_b   1.000
_cell.length_c   1.000
_cell.angle_alpha   90.00
_cell.angle_beta   90.00
_cell.angle_gamma   90.00
#
_symmetry.space_group_name_H-M   'P 1'
#
loop_
_entity.id
_entity.type
_entity.pdbx_description
1 polymer ?
#
loop_
_entity_poly.entity_id
_entity_poly.type
_entity_poly.pdbx_seq_one_letter_code
_entity_poly.pdbx_strand_id
1 'polypeptide(L)'
;MAKKDTYLALLRRGIDESTAEILADAGLKIGEIKKLSQDQLEQNYGLKSEIASSVLGAIQSGPRESGKQRFLAEVLSEKKQMDRIDEQRFKRQQKDVIAEINENRERLRVARLEEFRAQKVIMNRLGKTIELIVKIETNHDNETKDEQRSKMRDQLETRGLEAARDHEMLELVGTPQDIVDFRRKIVPRITLHACPECDDELEPAGSSRNLDDMENFSFICWECGHEFMAPMATVVEKTLTESRITISSDTPPRLPVYEPPKDAKAPTVADMLRADLEATGASADEAEAAVEESAITGGLMSIDEWIDQTLAVHNYIQAQEHREDFIISTGAGATKFNKWMKKAGLYFNKQTGRWTRWEDR
;
A
#
# COMPACT_ATOMS: atom_id res chain seq x y z
N MET A 1 -9.44 -29.03 -30.62
CA MET A 1 -9.89 -27.62 -30.44
C MET A 1 -11.34 -27.57 -29.97
N ALA A 2 -12.31 -28.10 -30.72
CA ALA A 2 -13.73 -28.08 -30.34
C ALA A 2 -14.03 -28.59 -28.90
N LYS A 3 -13.44 -29.71 -28.45
CA LYS A 3 -13.60 -30.21 -27.07
C LYS A 3 -13.17 -29.19 -26.01
N LYS A 4 -11.99 -28.58 -26.20
CA LYS A 4 -11.42 -27.56 -25.29
C LYS A 4 -12.29 -26.30 -25.27
N ASP A 5 -12.84 -25.92 -26.42
CA ASP A 5 -13.72 -24.76 -26.53
C ASP A 5 -15.06 -24.99 -25.81
N THR A 6 -15.66 -26.17 -25.97
CA THR A 6 -16.90 -26.52 -25.23
C THR A 6 -16.64 -26.59 -23.73
N TYR A 7 -15.56 -27.27 -23.32
CA TYR A 7 -15.17 -27.39 -21.91
C TYR A 7 -14.98 -26.03 -21.24
N LEU A 8 -14.15 -25.15 -21.83
CA LEU A 8 -13.91 -23.81 -21.30
C LEU A 8 -15.19 -22.95 -21.29
N ALA A 9 -16.07 -23.14 -22.27
CA ALA A 9 -17.31 -22.38 -22.33
C ALA A 9 -18.37 -22.84 -21.31
N LEU A 10 -18.37 -24.12 -20.92
CA LEU A 10 -19.19 -24.64 -19.82
C LEU A 10 -18.65 -24.16 -18.46
N LEU A 11 -17.33 -24.18 -18.27
CA LEU A 11 -16.68 -23.63 -17.07
C LEU A 11 -16.92 -22.14 -16.87
N ARG A 12 -16.89 -21.34 -17.96
CA ARG A 12 -17.22 -19.91 -17.92
C ARG A 12 -18.69 -19.65 -17.57
N ARG A 13 -19.56 -20.64 -17.72
CA ARG A 13 -20.98 -20.58 -17.34
C ARG A 13 -21.25 -21.08 -15.92
N GLY A 14 -20.20 -21.50 -15.20
CA GLY A 14 -20.31 -21.94 -13.80
C GLY A 14 -20.72 -23.41 -13.62
N ILE A 15 -20.62 -24.22 -14.68
CA ILE A 15 -20.81 -25.68 -14.58
C ILE A 15 -19.54 -26.30 -13.96
N ASP A 16 -19.70 -27.33 -13.15
CA ASP A 16 -18.63 -28.09 -12.51
C ASP A 16 -17.69 -28.77 -13.53
N GLU A 17 -16.44 -28.98 -13.14
CA GLU A 17 -15.39 -29.53 -14.02
C GLU A 17 -15.73 -30.95 -14.52
N SER A 18 -16.30 -31.80 -13.65
CA SER A 18 -16.71 -33.17 -14.01
C SER A 18 -17.81 -33.19 -15.07
N THR A 19 -18.86 -32.40 -14.90
CA THR A 19 -19.97 -32.34 -15.86
C THR A 19 -19.54 -31.64 -17.15
N ALA A 20 -18.68 -30.63 -17.07
CA ALA A 20 -18.11 -29.96 -18.25
C ALA A 20 -17.23 -30.92 -19.07
N GLU A 21 -16.48 -31.81 -18.42
CA GLU A 21 -15.65 -32.83 -19.09
C GLU A 21 -16.49 -33.89 -19.78
N ILE A 22 -17.51 -34.45 -19.09
CA ILE A 22 -18.44 -35.45 -19.66
C ILE A 22 -19.12 -34.91 -20.93
N LEU A 23 -19.63 -33.68 -20.88
CA LEU A 23 -20.33 -33.06 -22.01
C LEU A 23 -19.38 -32.64 -23.14
N ALA A 24 -18.15 -32.26 -22.82
CA ALA A 24 -17.12 -31.95 -23.81
C ALA A 24 -16.60 -33.23 -24.50
N ASP A 25 -16.51 -34.34 -23.77
CA ASP A 25 -16.09 -35.64 -24.29
C ASP A 25 -17.15 -36.31 -25.14
N ALA A 26 -18.43 -36.08 -24.81
CA ALA A 26 -19.57 -36.40 -25.67
C ALA A 26 -19.56 -35.65 -27.01
N GLY A 27 -18.67 -34.66 -27.20
CA GLY A 27 -18.52 -33.93 -28.46
C GLY A 27 -19.65 -32.94 -28.75
N LEU A 28 -20.52 -32.66 -27.77
CA LEU A 28 -21.63 -31.74 -27.92
C LEU A 28 -21.14 -30.30 -28.02
N LYS A 29 -21.74 -29.52 -28.92
CA LYS A 29 -21.56 -28.07 -28.94
C LYS A 29 -22.61 -27.39 -28.07
N ILE A 30 -22.31 -26.20 -27.54
CA ILE A 30 -23.24 -25.42 -26.69
C ILE A 30 -24.62 -25.22 -27.36
N GLY A 31 -24.64 -25.01 -28.67
CA GLY A 31 -25.87 -24.86 -29.44
C GLY A 31 -26.69 -26.16 -29.58
N GLU A 32 -26.07 -27.32 -29.44
CA GLU A 32 -26.71 -28.64 -29.43
C GLU A 32 -27.22 -28.96 -28.02
N ILE A 33 -26.44 -28.66 -26.98
CA ILE A 33 -26.86 -28.83 -25.57
C ILE A 33 -28.10 -28.00 -25.27
N LYS A 34 -28.24 -26.81 -25.88
CA LYS A 34 -29.44 -25.96 -25.76
C LYS A 34 -30.72 -26.60 -26.34
N LYS A 35 -30.59 -27.58 -27.24
CA LYS A 35 -31.73 -28.26 -27.89
C LYS A 35 -32.11 -29.56 -27.21
N LEU A 36 -31.31 -30.05 -26.26
CA LEU A 36 -31.58 -31.27 -25.52
C LEU A 36 -32.58 -31.01 -24.39
N SER A 37 -33.48 -31.97 -24.17
CA SER A 37 -34.36 -31.96 -23.00
C SER A 37 -33.65 -32.54 -21.77
N GLN A 38 -34.19 -32.26 -20.58
CA GLN A 38 -33.67 -32.80 -19.32
C GLN A 38 -33.58 -34.33 -19.34
N ASP A 39 -34.63 -35.01 -19.81
CA ASP A 39 -34.66 -36.48 -19.94
C ASP A 39 -33.57 -37.03 -20.87
N GLN A 40 -33.21 -36.28 -21.93
CA GLN A 40 -32.15 -36.66 -22.85
C GLN A 40 -30.76 -36.50 -22.23
N LEU A 41 -30.59 -35.54 -21.31
CA LEU A 41 -29.34 -35.35 -20.56
C LEU A 41 -29.15 -36.42 -19.48
N GLU A 42 -30.24 -36.87 -18.87
CA GLU A 42 -30.24 -37.96 -17.89
C GLU A 42 -29.97 -39.32 -18.56
N GLN A 43 -30.70 -39.65 -19.62
CA GLN A 43 -30.64 -40.97 -20.26
C GLN A 43 -29.40 -41.18 -21.12
N ASN A 44 -28.94 -40.16 -21.85
CA ASN A 44 -27.82 -40.33 -22.79
C ASN A 44 -26.45 -40.02 -22.17
N TYR A 45 -26.40 -39.21 -21.10
CA TYR A 45 -25.15 -38.72 -20.50
C TYR A 45 -25.03 -39.01 -19.01
N GLY A 46 -26.00 -39.71 -18.40
CA GLY A 46 -25.92 -40.20 -17.02
C GLY A 46 -25.92 -39.09 -15.96
N LEU A 47 -26.45 -37.90 -16.31
CA LEU A 47 -26.51 -36.77 -15.38
C LEU A 47 -27.66 -36.97 -14.39
N LYS A 48 -27.45 -36.53 -13.14
CA LYS A 48 -28.54 -36.44 -12.15
C LYS A 48 -29.51 -35.32 -12.55
N SER A 49 -30.80 -35.45 -12.22
CA SER A 49 -31.83 -34.49 -12.66
C SER A 49 -31.59 -33.05 -12.22
N GLU A 50 -31.05 -32.87 -11.01
CA GLU A 50 -30.64 -31.56 -10.46
C GLU A 50 -29.50 -30.93 -11.27
N ILE A 51 -28.55 -31.75 -11.74
CA ILE A 51 -27.42 -31.27 -12.54
C ILE A 51 -27.87 -30.98 -13.98
N ALA A 52 -28.73 -31.82 -14.56
CA ALA A 52 -29.26 -31.62 -15.91
C ALA A 52 -30.09 -30.33 -16.03
N SER A 53 -30.93 -30.05 -15.04
CA SER A 53 -31.71 -28.80 -14.96
C SER A 53 -30.81 -27.57 -14.75
N SER A 54 -29.79 -27.68 -13.90
CA SER A 54 -28.79 -26.62 -13.68
C SER A 54 -27.98 -26.30 -14.95
N VAL A 55 -27.54 -27.32 -15.70
CA VAL A 55 -26.82 -27.16 -16.97
C VAL A 55 -27.68 -26.44 -18.01
N LEU A 56 -28.96 -26.82 -18.15
CA LEU A 56 -29.89 -26.13 -19.05
C LEU A 56 -30.13 -24.68 -18.63
N GLY A 57 -30.28 -24.42 -17.32
CA GLY A 57 -30.42 -23.06 -16.78
C GLY A 57 -29.17 -22.19 -17.00
N ALA A 58 -27.97 -22.75 -16.81
CA ALA A 58 -26.70 -22.07 -17.02
C ALA A 58 -26.44 -21.77 -18.51
N ILE A 59 -26.88 -22.65 -19.42
CA ILE A 59 -26.73 -22.44 -20.86
C ILE A 59 -27.75 -21.42 -21.39
N GLN A 60 -28.98 -21.41 -20.86
CA GLN A 60 -30.02 -20.45 -21.22
C GLN A 60 -29.74 -19.03 -20.70
N SER A 61 -29.10 -18.90 -19.51
CA SER A 61 -28.85 -17.61 -18.86
C SER A 61 -27.62 -16.83 -19.39
N GLY A 62 -26.85 -17.43 -20.31
CA GLY A 62 -25.71 -16.79 -20.99
C GLY A 62 -24.41 -16.79 -20.17
N PRO A 63 -23.25 -16.44 -20.78
CA PRO A 63 -21.99 -16.34 -20.05
C PRO A 63 -22.06 -15.17 -19.06
N ARG A 64 -21.89 -15.46 -17.76
CA ARG A 64 -21.93 -14.43 -16.70
C ARG A 64 -20.67 -14.60 -15.84
N GLU A 65 -19.87 -13.54 -15.73
CA GLU A 65 -18.62 -13.49 -14.95
C GLU A 65 -18.79 -13.92 -13.48
N SER A 66 -20.01 -13.83 -12.95
CA SER A 66 -20.35 -14.13 -11.56
C SER A 66 -20.86 -15.56 -11.30
N GLY A 67 -20.84 -16.47 -12.29
CA GLY A 67 -21.42 -17.82 -12.15
C GLY A 67 -20.78 -18.64 -11.03
N LYS A 68 -19.44 -18.68 -10.96
CA LYS A 68 -18.70 -19.35 -9.88
C LYS A 68 -18.97 -18.72 -8.52
N GLN A 69 -19.07 -17.38 -8.45
CA GLN A 69 -19.33 -16.66 -7.20
C GLN A 69 -20.75 -16.89 -6.69
N ARG A 70 -21.74 -17.03 -7.58
CA ARG A 70 -23.12 -17.36 -7.20
C ARG A 70 -23.29 -18.81 -6.82
N PHE A 71 -22.70 -19.76 -7.56
CA PHE A 71 -22.73 -21.17 -7.15
C PHE A 71 -22.03 -21.35 -5.79
N LEU A 72 -20.87 -20.71 -5.57
CA LEU A 72 -20.22 -20.69 -4.26
C LEU A 72 -21.11 -20.01 -3.21
N ALA A 73 -21.76 -18.88 -3.52
CA ALA A 73 -22.66 -18.22 -2.58
C ALA A 73 -23.91 -19.05 -2.27
N GLU A 74 -24.45 -19.78 -3.23
CA GLU A 74 -25.62 -20.65 -3.11
C GLU A 74 -25.28 -21.89 -2.28
N VAL A 75 -24.17 -22.56 -2.60
CA VAL A 75 -23.62 -23.68 -1.83
C VAL A 75 -23.18 -23.28 -0.42
N LEU A 76 -22.68 -22.05 -0.22
CA LEU A 76 -22.36 -21.49 1.11
C LEU A 76 -23.61 -21.00 1.86
N SER A 77 -24.70 -20.70 1.16
CA SER A 77 -25.97 -20.25 1.76
C SER A 77 -26.87 -21.40 2.22
N GLU A 78 -26.70 -22.60 1.65
CA GLU A 78 -27.35 -23.81 2.13
C GLU A 78 -26.80 -24.21 3.50
N LYS A 79 -27.47 -23.76 4.56
CA LYS A 79 -27.24 -24.22 5.93
C LYS A 79 -27.75 -25.66 6.07
N LYS A 80 -26.91 -26.64 5.74
CA LYS A 80 -27.14 -28.01 6.23
C LYS A 80 -27.12 -27.99 7.75
N GLN A 81 -28.18 -28.50 8.38
CA GLN A 81 -28.17 -28.77 9.82
C GLN A 81 -27.10 -29.83 10.07
N MET A 82 -25.96 -29.42 10.62
CA MET A 82 -24.92 -30.32 11.06
C MET A 82 -25.06 -30.55 12.56
N ASP A 83 -24.69 -31.75 13.01
CA ASP A 83 -24.68 -32.06 14.44
C ASP A 83 -23.64 -31.18 15.18
N ARG A 84 -23.82 -30.93 16.48
CA ARG A 84 -22.97 -30.01 17.27
C ARG A 84 -21.49 -30.42 17.25
N ILE A 85 -21.23 -31.72 17.13
CA ILE A 85 -19.87 -32.29 17.02
C ILE A 85 -19.26 -31.98 15.64
N ASP A 86 -20.04 -32.06 14.57
CA ASP A 86 -19.58 -31.80 13.21
C ASP A 86 -19.37 -30.31 12.96
N GLU A 87 -20.19 -29.44 13.55
CA GLU A 87 -19.93 -27.99 13.54
C GLU A 87 -18.61 -27.63 14.24
N GLN A 88 -18.32 -28.27 15.37
CA GLN A 88 -17.05 -28.05 16.07
C GLN A 88 -15.85 -28.57 15.25
N ARG A 89 -15.97 -29.73 14.59
CA ARG A 89 -14.94 -30.24 13.68
C ARG A 89 -14.73 -29.34 12.49
N PHE A 90 -15.80 -28.84 11.88
CA PHE A 90 -15.74 -27.92 10.74
C PHE A 90 -15.11 -26.58 11.14
N LYS A 91 -15.45 -26.02 12.31
CA LYS A 91 -14.80 -24.82 12.85
C LYS A 91 -13.30 -25.04 13.12
N ARG A 92 -12.88 -26.24 13.53
CA ARG A 92 -11.45 -26.59 13.67
C ARG A 92 -10.76 -26.64 12.30
N GLN A 93 -11.35 -27.36 11.34
CA GLN A 93 -10.82 -27.41 9.98
C GLN A 93 -10.71 -26.02 9.32
N GLN A 94 -11.70 -25.15 9.54
CA GLN A 94 -11.62 -23.75 9.07
C GLN A 94 -10.46 -23.00 9.71
N LYS A 95 -10.24 -23.16 11.02
CA LYS A 95 -9.09 -22.56 11.71
C LYS A 95 -7.77 -23.09 11.18
N ASP A 96 -7.67 -24.40 10.94
CA ASP A 96 -6.47 -25.03 10.39
C ASP A 96 -6.16 -24.53 8.98
N VAL A 97 -7.18 -24.43 8.12
CA VAL A 97 -7.06 -23.86 6.75
C VAL A 97 -6.67 -22.38 6.80
N ILE A 98 -7.25 -21.58 7.70
CA ILE A 98 -6.87 -20.18 7.87
C ILE A 98 -5.42 -20.06 8.36
N ALA A 99 -5.00 -20.94 9.27
CA ALA A 99 -3.62 -20.98 9.76
C ALA A 99 -2.64 -21.33 8.63
N GLU A 100 -2.94 -22.32 7.80
CA GLU A 100 -2.13 -22.70 6.65
C GLU A 100 -2.05 -21.59 5.60
N ILE A 101 -3.17 -20.90 5.31
CA ILE A 101 -3.19 -19.74 4.41
C ILE A 101 -2.30 -18.61 4.97
N ASN A 102 -2.38 -18.35 6.27
CA ASN A 102 -1.56 -17.32 6.92
C ASN A 102 -0.07 -17.69 6.91
N GLU A 103 0.27 -18.95 7.15
CA GLU A 103 1.65 -19.43 7.08
C GLU A 103 2.22 -19.31 5.65
N ASN A 104 1.47 -19.73 4.65
CA ASN A 104 1.87 -19.59 3.25
C ASN A 104 2.01 -18.12 2.84
N ARG A 105 1.13 -17.24 3.34
CA ARG A 105 1.23 -15.79 3.13
C ARG A 105 2.49 -15.21 3.75
N GLU A 106 2.87 -15.65 4.94
CA GLU A 106 4.10 -15.20 5.59
C GLU A 106 5.35 -15.74 4.89
N ARG A 107 5.34 -17.00 4.44
CA ARG A 107 6.42 -17.56 3.60
C ARG A 107 6.63 -16.74 2.33
N LEU A 108 5.56 -16.40 1.62
CA LEU A 108 5.62 -15.53 0.44
C LEU A 108 6.14 -14.13 0.76
N ARG A 109 5.77 -13.59 1.94
CA ARG A 109 6.27 -12.29 2.40
C ARG A 109 7.77 -12.32 2.65
N VAL A 110 8.26 -13.35 3.36
CA VAL A 110 9.68 -13.52 3.66
C VAL A 110 10.48 -13.70 2.37
N ALA A 111 10.04 -14.58 1.46
CA ALA A 111 10.68 -14.78 0.16
C ALA A 111 10.79 -13.47 -0.64
N ARG A 112 9.71 -12.70 -0.71
CA ARG A 112 9.72 -11.38 -1.36
C ARG A 112 10.71 -10.40 -0.68
N LEU A 113 10.78 -10.40 0.64
CA LEU A 113 11.73 -9.56 1.38
C LEU A 113 13.19 -9.97 1.12
N GLU A 114 13.46 -11.26 0.98
CA GLU A 114 14.78 -11.79 0.64
C GLU A 114 15.19 -11.43 -0.78
N GLU A 115 14.27 -11.54 -1.76
CA GLU A 115 14.47 -11.07 -3.13
C GLU A 115 14.81 -9.58 -3.16
N PHE A 116 14.05 -8.74 -2.44
CA PHE A 116 14.34 -7.30 -2.34
C PHE A 116 15.69 -7.02 -1.69
N ARG A 117 16.09 -7.80 -0.67
CA ARG A 117 17.41 -7.66 -0.04
C ARG A 117 18.53 -8.01 -1.03
N ALA A 118 18.37 -9.08 -1.80
CA ALA A 118 19.34 -9.49 -2.83
C ALA A 118 19.47 -8.41 -3.92
N GLN A 119 18.35 -7.92 -4.45
CA GLN A 119 18.33 -6.82 -5.42
C GLN A 119 19.00 -5.55 -4.87
N LYS A 120 18.73 -5.19 -3.62
CA LYS A 120 19.36 -4.02 -2.98
C LYS A 120 20.89 -4.13 -2.91
N VAL A 121 21.43 -5.33 -2.64
CA VAL A 121 22.88 -5.55 -2.63
C VAL A 121 23.47 -5.35 -4.02
N ILE A 122 22.83 -5.90 -5.05
CA ILE A 122 23.26 -5.72 -6.46
C ILE A 122 23.18 -4.25 -6.86
N MET A 123 22.09 -3.55 -6.52
CA MET A 123 21.91 -2.13 -6.81
C MET A 123 22.99 -1.26 -6.16
N ASN A 124 23.36 -1.55 -4.91
CA ASN A 124 24.45 -0.84 -4.24
C ASN A 124 25.81 -1.10 -4.90
N ARG A 125 26.05 -2.32 -5.39
CA ARG A 125 27.28 -2.65 -6.13
C ARG A 125 27.32 -1.92 -7.47
N LEU A 126 26.23 -2.00 -8.25
CA LEU A 126 26.06 -1.28 -9.51
C LEU A 126 26.28 0.22 -9.35
N GLY A 127 25.68 0.83 -8.33
CA GLY A 127 25.84 2.26 -8.04
C GLY A 127 27.29 2.68 -7.81
N LYS A 128 28.06 1.86 -7.09
CA LYS A 128 29.51 2.09 -6.87
C LYS A 128 30.31 1.93 -8.16
N THR A 129 29.98 0.92 -8.98
CA THR A 129 30.64 0.70 -10.27
C THR A 129 30.39 1.87 -11.21
N ILE A 130 29.15 2.36 -11.29
CA ILE A 130 28.79 3.55 -12.09
C ILE A 130 29.52 4.79 -11.58
N GLU A 131 29.60 5.00 -10.27
CA GLU A 131 30.34 6.14 -9.69
C GLU A 131 31.84 6.09 -10.06
N LEU A 132 32.45 4.91 -10.06
CA LEU A 132 33.83 4.74 -10.49
C LEU A 132 34.00 5.00 -11.98
N ILE A 133 33.08 4.51 -12.82
CA ILE A 133 33.09 4.80 -14.26
C ILE A 133 33.01 6.31 -14.49
N VAL A 134 32.09 7.00 -13.83
CA VAL A 134 31.95 8.47 -13.90
C VAL A 134 33.27 9.16 -13.56
N LYS A 135 33.94 8.76 -12.47
CA LYS A 135 35.23 9.33 -12.05
C LYS A 135 36.34 9.07 -13.08
N ILE A 136 36.42 7.85 -13.60
CA ILE A 136 37.46 7.48 -14.57
C ILE A 136 37.24 8.22 -15.89
N GLU A 137 36.02 8.30 -16.40
CA GLU A 137 35.74 9.05 -17.64
C GLU A 137 36.02 10.55 -17.50
N THR A 138 35.63 11.16 -16.37
CA THR A 138 35.94 12.58 -16.11
C THR A 138 37.46 12.82 -16.03
N ASN A 139 38.21 11.89 -15.45
CA ASN A 139 39.68 11.98 -15.45
C ASN A 139 40.26 11.70 -16.84
N HIS A 140 39.65 10.81 -17.62
CA HIS A 140 40.10 10.45 -18.97
C HIS A 140 40.05 11.64 -19.93
N ASP A 141 39.03 12.49 -19.80
CA ASP A 141 38.87 13.70 -20.63
C ASP A 141 39.93 14.76 -20.31
N ASN A 142 40.40 14.81 -19.06
CA ASN A 142 41.41 15.78 -18.59
C ASN A 142 42.86 15.27 -18.71
N GLU A 143 43.07 13.98 -19.01
CA GLU A 143 44.39 13.36 -19.01
C GLU A 143 45.13 13.62 -20.32
N THR A 144 46.37 14.10 -20.22
CA THR A 144 47.21 14.44 -21.37
C THR A 144 48.22 13.35 -21.72
N LYS A 145 48.49 12.42 -20.80
CA LYS A 145 49.45 11.33 -21.01
C LYS A 145 48.78 10.08 -21.61
N ASP A 146 49.20 9.69 -22.81
CA ASP A 146 48.64 8.54 -23.53
C ASP A 146 48.75 7.21 -22.77
N GLU A 147 49.83 6.98 -22.02
CA GLU A 147 49.98 5.78 -21.19
C GLU A 147 48.92 5.71 -20.08
N GLN A 148 48.58 6.84 -19.45
CA GLN A 148 47.56 6.91 -18.41
C GLN A 148 46.16 6.79 -19.03
N ARG A 149 45.93 7.39 -20.20
CA ARG A 149 44.69 7.21 -20.97
C ARG A 149 44.44 5.75 -21.35
N SER A 150 45.47 5.01 -21.75
CA SER A 150 45.33 3.58 -22.07
C SER A 150 44.92 2.77 -20.84
N LYS A 151 45.60 2.98 -19.70
CA LYS A 151 45.25 2.30 -18.43
C LYS A 151 43.82 2.61 -17.98
N MET A 152 43.36 3.84 -18.19
CA MET A 152 41.97 4.21 -17.88
C MET A 152 40.96 3.53 -18.80
N ARG A 153 41.26 3.33 -20.09
CA ARG A 153 40.40 2.57 -21.00
C ARG A 153 40.26 1.10 -20.56
N ASP A 154 41.36 0.45 -20.19
CA ASP A 154 41.32 -0.94 -19.70
C ASP A 154 40.47 -1.06 -18.42
N GLN A 155 40.57 -0.06 -17.54
CA GLN A 155 39.73 0.02 -16.35
C GLN A 155 38.26 0.23 -16.70
N LEU A 156 37.94 1.13 -17.64
CA LEU A 156 36.57 1.38 -18.10
C LEU A 156 35.94 0.13 -18.70
N GLU A 157 36.69 -0.64 -19.49
CA GLU A 157 36.20 -1.90 -20.05
C GLU A 157 35.85 -2.91 -18.95
N THR A 158 36.77 -3.09 -17.99
CA THR A 158 36.55 -4.00 -16.86
C THR A 158 35.32 -3.59 -16.03
N ARG A 159 35.19 -2.30 -15.71
CA ARG A 159 34.05 -1.77 -14.94
C ARG A 159 32.76 -1.78 -15.74
N GLY A 160 32.82 -1.56 -17.04
CA GLY A 160 31.67 -1.65 -17.95
C GLY A 160 31.06 -3.05 -17.96
N LEU A 161 31.90 -4.09 -17.98
CA LEU A 161 31.43 -5.48 -17.88
C LEU A 161 30.83 -5.80 -16.51
N GLU A 162 31.41 -5.30 -15.42
CA GLU A 162 30.85 -5.42 -14.07
C GLU A 162 29.47 -4.75 -13.98
N ALA A 163 29.35 -3.53 -14.51
CA ALA A 163 28.10 -2.76 -14.50
C ALA A 163 27.03 -3.43 -15.38
N ALA A 164 27.39 -3.93 -16.56
CA ALA A 164 26.46 -4.63 -17.46
C ALA A 164 25.89 -5.88 -16.80
N ARG A 165 26.74 -6.68 -16.13
CA ARG A 165 26.31 -7.87 -15.39
C ARG A 165 25.29 -7.53 -14.29
N ASP A 166 25.59 -6.53 -13.48
CA ASP A 166 24.72 -6.14 -12.36
C ASP A 166 23.41 -5.49 -12.86
N HIS A 167 23.47 -4.77 -13.98
CA HIS A 167 22.32 -4.17 -14.63
C HIS A 167 21.37 -5.22 -15.21
N GLU A 168 21.92 -6.29 -15.80
CA GLU A 168 21.15 -7.44 -16.29
C GLU A 168 20.51 -8.23 -15.13
N MET A 169 21.24 -8.45 -14.03
CA MET A 169 20.69 -9.10 -12.82
C MET A 169 19.52 -8.35 -12.19
N LEU A 170 19.40 -7.04 -12.45
CA LEU A 170 18.31 -6.19 -11.96
C LEU A 170 17.20 -5.97 -13.00
N GLU A 171 17.35 -6.53 -14.21
CA GLU A 171 16.39 -6.39 -15.32
C GLU A 171 16.06 -4.91 -15.63
N LEU A 172 17.04 -4.02 -15.49
CA LEU A 172 16.86 -2.59 -15.71
C LEU A 172 16.75 -2.28 -17.22
N VAL A 173 15.93 -1.27 -17.55
CA VAL A 173 15.77 -0.79 -18.93
C VAL A 173 16.91 0.15 -19.30
N GLY A 174 17.47 -0.04 -20.48
CA GLY A 174 18.55 0.78 -21.03
C GLY A 174 19.92 0.16 -20.83
N THR A 175 20.95 0.99 -20.86
CA THR A 175 22.34 0.59 -20.67
C THR A 175 22.93 1.25 -19.44
N PRO A 176 23.94 0.63 -18.79
CA PRO A 176 24.69 1.30 -17.73
C PRO A 176 25.30 2.64 -18.17
N GLN A 177 25.68 2.76 -19.45
CA GLN A 177 26.24 3.99 -20.00
C GLN A 177 25.23 5.13 -20.02
N ASP A 178 23.93 4.85 -20.21
CA ASP A 178 22.89 5.89 -20.14
C ASP A 178 22.86 6.57 -18.75
N ILE A 179 23.12 5.81 -17.69
CA ILE A 179 23.19 6.32 -16.32
C ILE A 179 24.46 7.17 -16.12
N VAL A 180 25.58 6.73 -16.69
CA VAL A 180 26.86 7.46 -16.67
C VAL A 180 26.72 8.79 -17.41
N ASP A 181 26.21 8.75 -18.64
CA ASP A 181 25.97 9.91 -19.49
C ASP A 181 24.97 10.87 -18.85
N PHE A 182 23.89 10.36 -18.24
CA PHE A 182 22.98 11.20 -17.46
C PHE A 182 23.72 11.95 -16.35
N ARG A 183 24.56 11.26 -15.57
CA ARG A 183 25.32 11.88 -14.47
C ARG A 183 26.40 12.85 -14.93
N ARG A 184 27.03 12.61 -16.07
CA ARG A 184 28.15 13.43 -16.57
C ARG A 184 27.73 14.56 -17.48
N LYS A 185 26.73 14.35 -18.33
CA LYS A 185 26.36 15.29 -19.40
C LYS A 185 25.05 16.02 -19.10
N ILE A 186 24.12 15.37 -18.41
CA ILE A 186 22.77 15.92 -18.20
C ILE A 186 22.66 16.58 -16.83
N VAL A 187 23.09 15.90 -15.76
CA VAL A 187 23.02 16.44 -14.39
C VAL A 187 23.74 17.78 -14.27
N PRO A 188 24.99 17.95 -14.73
CA PRO A 188 25.66 19.26 -14.65
C PRO A 188 24.90 20.37 -15.35
N ARG A 189 24.28 20.12 -16.52
CA ARG A 189 23.45 21.11 -17.22
C ARG A 189 22.16 21.47 -16.48
N ILE A 190 21.66 20.59 -15.62
CA ILE A 190 20.47 20.82 -14.80
C ILE A 190 20.85 21.50 -13.47
N THR A 191 22.01 21.17 -12.89
CA THR A 191 22.43 21.62 -11.57
C THR A 191 23.36 22.84 -11.57
N LEU A 192 24.12 23.06 -12.65
CA LEU A 192 25.00 24.20 -12.85
C LEU A 192 24.25 25.27 -13.66
N HIS A 193 24.38 26.52 -13.25
CA HIS A 193 23.93 27.65 -14.07
C HIS A 193 25.03 27.98 -15.06
N ALA A 194 24.70 28.19 -16.32
CA ALA A 194 25.67 28.77 -17.27
C ALA A 194 25.66 30.29 -17.11
N CYS A 195 26.82 30.92 -17.20
CA CYS A 195 26.91 32.37 -17.27
C CYS A 195 26.16 32.88 -18.52
N PRO A 196 25.25 33.85 -18.41
CA PRO A 196 24.53 34.38 -19.56
C PRO A 196 25.42 35.13 -20.57
N GLU A 197 26.64 35.51 -20.19
CA GLU A 197 27.57 36.27 -21.04
C GLU A 197 28.65 35.38 -21.69
N CYS A 198 29.32 34.53 -20.92
CA CYS A 198 30.42 33.70 -21.43
C CYS A 198 30.13 32.19 -21.50
N ASP A 199 28.91 31.77 -21.14
CA ASP A 199 28.45 30.36 -21.10
C ASP A 199 29.30 29.44 -20.19
N ASP A 200 30.11 30.04 -19.31
CA ASP A 200 30.97 29.28 -18.41
C ASP A 200 30.14 28.64 -17.27
N GLU A 201 30.58 27.48 -16.80
CA GLU A 201 29.83 26.66 -15.83
C GLU A 201 29.94 27.21 -14.41
N LEU A 202 28.79 27.53 -13.79
CA LEU A 202 28.72 28.10 -12.45
C LEU A 202 28.01 27.16 -11.48
N GLU A 203 28.64 26.93 -10.33
CA GLU A 203 28.06 26.14 -9.24
C GLU A 203 27.22 27.05 -8.31
N PRO A 204 25.88 26.94 -8.32
CA PRO A 204 25.01 27.86 -7.59
C PRO A 204 25.09 27.71 -6.05
N ALA A 205 25.47 26.52 -5.58
CA ALA A 205 25.65 26.21 -4.16
C ALA A 205 27.07 26.51 -3.64
N GLY A 206 28.01 26.86 -4.55
CA GLY A 206 29.42 27.03 -4.27
C GLY A 206 29.87 28.49 -4.25
N SER A 207 31.12 28.73 -4.66
CA SER A 207 31.78 30.04 -4.63
C SER A 207 31.21 31.08 -5.60
N SER A 208 30.27 30.70 -6.48
CA SER A 208 29.71 31.59 -7.50
C SER A 208 28.52 32.42 -6.99
N ARG A 209 28.09 32.25 -5.73
CA ARG A 209 27.08 33.14 -5.11
C ARG A 209 27.70 34.50 -4.83
N ASN A 210 26.98 35.57 -5.16
CA ASN A 210 27.42 36.92 -4.85
C ASN A 210 27.43 37.12 -3.32
N LEU A 211 28.62 37.39 -2.77
CA LEU A 211 28.80 37.62 -1.33
C LEU A 211 28.35 39.02 -0.90
N ASP A 212 28.29 39.97 -1.83
CA ASP A 212 27.86 41.34 -1.57
C ASP A 212 26.32 41.46 -1.58
N ASP A 213 25.61 40.50 -2.17
CA ASP A 213 24.16 40.44 -2.23
C ASP A 213 23.63 39.08 -1.74
N MET A 214 23.78 38.86 -0.43
CA MET A 214 23.38 37.60 0.21
C MET A 214 21.88 37.41 0.34
N GLU A 215 21.09 38.49 0.20
CA GLU A 215 19.63 38.45 0.35
C GLU A 215 18.93 37.90 -0.90
N ASN A 216 19.52 38.08 -2.09
CA ASN A 216 18.96 37.61 -3.34
C ASN A 216 19.67 36.34 -3.86
N PHE A 217 19.09 35.73 -4.89
CA PHE A 217 19.73 34.65 -5.66
C PHE A 217 20.57 35.25 -6.80
N SER A 218 21.58 36.04 -6.42
CA SER A 218 22.56 36.62 -7.33
C SER A 218 23.85 35.81 -7.36
N PHE A 219 24.44 35.74 -8.54
CA PHE A 219 25.64 34.98 -8.85
C PHE A 219 26.66 35.87 -9.53
N ILE A 220 27.94 35.59 -9.30
CA ILE A 220 29.07 36.21 -9.98
C ILE A 220 29.77 35.14 -10.80
N CYS A 221 29.94 35.40 -12.10
CA CYS A 221 30.83 34.60 -12.91
C CYS A 221 32.28 35.00 -12.65
N TRP A 222 33.12 34.06 -12.19
CA TRP A 222 34.52 34.35 -11.87
C TRP A 222 35.43 34.47 -13.10
N GLU A 223 34.99 34.00 -14.27
CA GLU A 223 35.77 34.06 -15.51
C GLU A 223 35.59 35.41 -16.23
N CYS A 224 34.36 35.91 -16.32
CA CYS A 224 34.07 37.19 -16.99
C CYS A 224 33.71 38.34 -16.03
N GLY A 225 33.55 38.06 -14.74
CA GLY A 225 33.14 39.05 -13.73
C GLY A 225 31.67 39.47 -13.81
N HIS A 226 30.86 38.82 -14.65
CA HIS A 226 29.46 39.18 -14.84
C HIS A 226 28.62 38.80 -13.62
N GLU A 227 27.96 39.80 -13.02
CA GLU A 227 26.99 39.58 -11.95
C GLU A 227 25.59 39.47 -12.54
N PHE A 228 24.85 38.42 -12.19
CA PHE A 228 23.50 38.22 -12.67
C PHE A 228 22.62 37.52 -11.63
N MET A 229 21.32 37.76 -11.71
CA MET A 229 20.32 37.07 -10.89
C MET A 229 19.77 35.84 -11.61
N ALA A 230 19.40 34.83 -10.83
CA ALA A 230 18.68 33.68 -11.35
C ALA A 230 17.43 34.12 -12.13
N PRO A 231 17.19 33.63 -13.37
CA PRO A 231 16.01 33.98 -14.15
C PRO A 231 14.68 33.68 -13.45
N MET A 232 14.64 32.67 -12.58
CA MET A 232 13.46 32.41 -11.76
C MET A 232 13.28 33.44 -10.65
N ALA A 233 14.36 33.93 -10.03
CA ALA A 233 14.28 34.94 -8.98
C ALA A 233 13.74 36.25 -9.54
N THR A 234 14.16 36.67 -10.74
CA THR A 234 13.65 37.88 -11.38
C THR A 234 12.16 37.78 -11.72
N VAL A 235 11.69 36.62 -12.20
CA VAL A 235 10.25 36.38 -12.46
C VAL A 235 9.43 36.38 -11.18
N VAL A 236 9.92 35.72 -10.12
CA VAL A 236 9.25 35.68 -8.81
C VAL A 236 9.22 37.07 -8.17
N GLU A 237 10.31 37.81 -8.21
CA GLU A 237 10.37 39.17 -7.65
C GLU A 237 9.46 40.13 -8.43
N LYS A 238 9.47 40.06 -9.76
CA LYS A 238 8.57 40.82 -10.63
C LYS A 238 7.10 40.51 -10.34
N THR A 239 6.75 39.23 -10.23
CA THR A 239 5.37 38.84 -9.89
C THR A 239 5.01 39.27 -8.47
N LEU A 240 5.88 39.10 -7.47
CA LEU A 240 5.64 39.54 -6.09
C LEU A 240 5.50 41.06 -5.96
N THR A 241 6.23 41.85 -6.76
CA THR A 241 6.12 43.32 -6.77
C THR A 241 4.85 43.78 -7.49
N GLU A 242 4.51 43.17 -8.63
CA GLU A 242 3.31 43.53 -9.40
C GLU A 242 2.01 43.02 -8.76
N SER A 243 2.05 41.90 -8.02
CA SER A 243 0.86 41.23 -7.45
C SER A 243 0.80 41.28 -5.93
N ARG A 244 1.29 42.36 -5.30
CA ARG A 244 1.01 42.61 -3.88
C ARG A 244 -0.48 42.85 -3.66
N ILE A 245 -1.19 41.81 -3.26
CA ILE A 245 -2.56 41.96 -2.77
C ILE A 245 -2.50 42.63 -1.40
N THR A 246 -2.89 43.90 -1.33
CA THR A 246 -3.09 44.58 -0.05
C THR A 246 -4.40 44.07 0.55
N ILE A 247 -4.29 43.11 1.48
CA ILE A 247 -5.45 42.56 2.18
C ILE A 247 -5.75 43.48 3.37
N SER A 248 -6.85 44.23 3.27
CA SER A 248 -7.41 44.95 4.42
C SER A 248 -8.02 43.93 5.39
N SER A 249 -7.69 44.04 6.68
CA SER A 249 -8.20 43.15 7.73
C SER A 249 -9.72 43.22 7.92
N ASP A 250 -10.36 44.28 7.41
CA ASP A 250 -11.80 44.53 7.59
C ASP A 250 -12.65 44.03 6.41
N THR A 251 -12.04 43.41 5.39
CA THR A 251 -12.80 42.94 4.22
C THR A 251 -13.20 41.48 4.37
N PRO A 252 -14.50 41.13 4.28
CA PRO A 252 -14.94 39.74 4.33
C PRO A 252 -14.38 38.93 3.13
N PRO A 253 -14.31 37.58 3.24
CA PRO A 253 -13.75 36.73 2.20
C PRO A 253 -14.41 36.98 0.83
N ARG A 254 -13.60 37.15 -0.22
CA ARG A 254 -14.08 37.47 -1.59
C ARG A 254 -14.89 36.34 -2.23
N LEU A 255 -14.71 35.12 -1.75
CA LEU A 255 -15.46 33.95 -2.19
C LEU A 255 -16.52 33.62 -1.12
N PRO A 256 -17.73 33.20 -1.53
CA PRO A 256 -18.70 32.68 -0.58
C PRO A 256 -18.05 31.49 0.15
N VAL A 257 -17.90 31.62 1.46
CA VAL A 257 -17.47 30.51 2.30
C VAL A 257 -18.61 29.52 2.29
N TYR A 258 -18.47 28.45 1.52
CA TYR A 258 -19.39 27.32 1.60
C TYR A 258 -19.18 26.68 2.97
N GLU A 259 -20.17 26.84 3.84
CA GLU A 259 -20.22 26.04 5.05
C GLU A 259 -20.24 24.57 4.63
N PRO A 260 -19.42 23.70 5.24
CA PRO A 260 -19.54 22.28 5.01
C PRO A 260 -21.00 21.87 5.25
N PRO A 261 -21.55 20.95 4.44
CA PRO A 261 -22.92 20.49 4.64
C PRO A 261 -23.04 20.09 6.11
N LYS A 262 -24.04 20.64 6.83
CA LYS A 262 -24.31 20.24 8.21
C LYS A 262 -24.33 18.72 8.22
N ASP A 263 -23.42 18.10 8.97
CA ASP A 263 -23.37 16.65 9.11
C ASP A 263 -24.81 16.20 9.33
N ALA A 264 -25.36 15.45 8.38
CA ALA A 264 -26.61 14.78 8.61
C ALA A 264 -26.31 13.89 9.81
N LYS A 265 -26.78 14.31 11.00
CA LYS A 265 -26.66 13.54 12.22
C LYS A 265 -27.40 12.24 11.95
N ALA A 266 -26.69 11.26 11.40
CA ALA A 266 -27.14 9.89 11.42
C ALA A 266 -27.49 9.62 12.88
N PRO A 267 -28.70 9.13 13.17
CA PRO A 267 -29.15 8.97 14.55
C PRO A 267 -28.06 8.22 15.29
N THR A 268 -27.56 8.83 16.35
CA THR A 268 -26.52 8.20 17.15
C THR A 268 -27.06 6.88 17.69
N VAL A 269 -26.20 5.90 17.92
CA VAL A 269 -26.64 4.58 18.44
C VAL A 269 -27.48 4.75 19.72
N ALA A 270 -27.21 5.79 20.52
CA ALA A 270 -27.99 6.18 21.68
C ALA A 270 -29.43 6.64 21.36
N ASP A 271 -29.66 7.29 20.21
CA ASP A 271 -30.99 7.72 19.78
C ASP A 271 -31.79 6.56 19.16
N MET A 272 -31.11 5.61 18.51
CA MET A 272 -31.73 4.35 18.08
C MET A 272 -32.08 3.46 19.26
N LEU A 273 -31.20 3.34 20.26
CA LEU A 273 -31.45 2.61 21.50
C LEU A 273 -32.62 3.20 22.29
N ARG A 274 -32.72 4.54 22.35
CA ARG A 274 -33.84 5.20 23.03
C ARG A 274 -35.17 4.96 22.31
N ALA A 275 -35.16 4.98 20.97
CA ALA A 275 -36.34 4.64 20.17
C ALA A 275 -36.74 3.16 20.29
N ASP A 276 -35.77 2.24 20.36
CA ASP A 276 -36.04 0.80 20.56
C ASP A 276 -36.53 0.51 21.99
N LEU A 277 -36.01 1.21 23.01
CA LEU A 277 -36.49 1.12 24.40
C LEU A 277 -37.94 1.62 24.53
N GLU A 278 -38.27 2.73 23.86
CA GLU A 278 -39.64 3.26 23.82
C GLU A 278 -40.60 2.35 23.01
N ALA A 279 -40.10 1.69 21.95
CA ALA A 279 -40.89 0.77 21.14
C ALA A 279 -41.14 -0.59 21.81
N THR A 280 -40.22 -1.04 22.67
CA THR A 280 -40.31 -2.35 23.34
C THR A 280 -40.95 -2.27 24.74
N GLY A 281 -41.11 -1.07 25.30
CA GLY A 281 -41.81 -0.87 26.58
C GLY A 281 -41.12 -1.49 27.79
N ALA A 282 -39.84 -1.84 27.68
CA ALA A 282 -39.05 -2.41 28.76
C ALA A 282 -38.72 -1.35 29.81
N SER A 283 -38.85 -1.69 31.10
CA SER A 283 -38.44 -0.78 32.17
C SER A 283 -36.91 -0.73 32.27
N ALA A 284 -36.35 0.43 32.66
CA ALA A 284 -34.91 0.67 32.69
C ALA A 284 -34.12 -0.41 33.45
N ASP A 285 -34.72 -1.00 34.48
CA ASP A 285 -34.13 -2.05 35.30
C ASP A 285 -34.00 -3.41 34.56
N GLU A 286 -34.90 -3.72 33.62
CA GLU A 286 -34.81 -4.93 32.79
C GLU A 286 -33.81 -4.77 31.63
N ALA A 287 -33.63 -3.54 31.15
CA ALA A 287 -32.63 -3.21 30.15
C ALA A 287 -31.21 -3.20 30.75
N GLU A 288 -31.03 -2.70 31.99
CA GLU A 288 -29.75 -2.81 32.70
C GLU A 288 -29.38 -4.28 32.99
N ALA A 289 -30.34 -5.11 33.41
CA ALA A 289 -30.09 -6.55 33.62
C ALA A 289 -29.71 -7.29 32.32
N ALA A 290 -30.35 -6.97 31.19
CA ALA A 290 -30.01 -7.55 29.88
C ALA A 290 -28.68 -7.01 29.32
N VAL A 291 -28.32 -5.76 29.62
CA VAL A 291 -27.01 -5.17 29.26
C VAL A 291 -25.89 -5.75 30.12
N GLU A 292 -26.12 -6.03 31.40
CA GLU A 292 -25.16 -6.76 32.24
C GLU A 292 -25.00 -8.22 31.77
N GLU A 293 -26.08 -8.91 31.41
CA GLU A 293 -25.98 -10.27 30.83
C GLU A 293 -25.30 -10.30 29.46
N SER A 294 -25.42 -9.25 28.65
CA SER A 294 -24.76 -9.16 27.35
C SER A 294 -23.33 -8.61 27.41
N ALA A 295 -22.98 -7.77 28.39
CA ALA A 295 -21.60 -7.36 28.67
C ALA A 295 -20.73 -8.54 29.16
N ILE A 296 -21.33 -9.56 29.75
CA ILE A 296 -20.64 -10.80 30.17
C ILE A 296 -20.21 -11.67 28.98
N THR A 297 -20.60 -11.34 27.73
CA THR A 297 -20.18 -12.06 26.52
C THR A 297 -19.03 -11.42 25.72
N GLY A 298 -18.13 -10.71 26.41
CA GLY A 298 -16.83 -10.36 25.87
C GLY A 298 -15.87 -9.89 26.96
N GLY A 299 -15.24 -10.84 27.67
CA GLY A 299 -14.34 -10.62 28.81
C GLY A 299 -13.05 -9.84 28.53
N LEU A 300 -13.18 -8.62 28.02
CA LEU A 300 -12.13 -7.62 27.87
C LEU A 300 -12.42 -6.49 28.85
N MET A 301 -11.42 -6.14 29.65
CA MET A 301 -11.49 -5.03 30.60
C MET A 301 -11.55 -3.71 29.84
N SER A 302 -12.24 -2.70 30.38
CA SER A 302 -12.29 -1.40 29.71
C SER A 302 -10.90 -0.76 29.67
N ILE A 303 -10.64 0.05 28.64
CA ILE A 303 -9.33 0.67 28.41
C ILE A 303 -8.93 1.57 29.59
N ASP A 304 -9.89 2.31 30.15
CA ASP A 304 -9.64 3.23 31.26
C ASP A 304 -9.39 2.46 32.57
N GLU A 305 -10.12 1.37 32.83
CA GLU A 305 -9.86 0.48 33.99
C GLU A 305 -8.48 -0.17 33.92
N TRP A 306 -8.02 -0.58 32.74
CA TRP A 306 -6.67 -1.13 32.58
C TRP A 306 -5.59 -0.10 32.91
N ILE A 307 -5.76 1.14 32.45
CA ILE A 307 -4.81 2.23 32.70
C ILE A 307 -4.71 2.49 34.20
N ASP A 308 -5.84 2.59 34.89
CA ASP A 308 -5.87 2.88 36.32
C ASP A 308 -5.34 1.71 37.18
N GLN A 309 -5.65 0.46 36.84
CA GLN A 309 -5.08 -0.70 37.54
C GLN A 309 -3.56 -0.81 37.34
N THR A 310 -3.08 -0.59 36.12
CA THR A 310 -1.64 -0.68 35.82
C THR A 310 -0.86 0.43 36.51
N LEU A 311 -1.42 1.64 36.57
CA LEU A 311 -0.84 2.74 37.34
C LEU A 311 -0.89 2.50 38.84
N ALA A 312 -1.95 1.89 39.36
CA ALA A 312 -2.06 1.56 40.78
C ALA A 312 -1.00 0.54 41.23
N VAL A 313 -0.64 -0.41 40.38
CA VAL A 313 0.36 -1.45 40.70
C VAL A 313 1.79 -0.95 40.49
N HIS A 314 2.07 -0.29 39.37
CA HIS A 314 3.44 0.03 38.96
C HIS A 314 3.82 1.50 39.14
N ASN A 315 2.87 2.41 39.36
CA ASN A 315 3.03 3.88 39.29
C ASN A 315 3.51 4.42 37.93
N TYR A 316 3.75 3.56 36.94
CA TYR A 316 4.13 3.89 35.57
C TYR A 316 3.64 2.81 34.60
N ILE A 317 3.55 3.14 33.31
CA ILE A 317 3.25 2.17 32.25
C ILE A 317 4.44 2.11 31.29
N GLN A 318 5.08 0.94 31.18
CA GLN A 318 6.23 0.72 30.30
C GLN A 318 5.76 0.47 28.87
N ALA A 319 6.18 1.30 27.90
CA ALA A 319 5.59 1.32 26.56
C ALA A 319 5.85 0.07 25.71
N GLN A 320 6.85 -0.74 26.07
CA GLN A 320 7.17 -1.98 25.35
C GLN A 320 6.63 -3.21 26.07
N GLU A 321 6.77 -3.28 27.40
CA GLU A 321 6.38 -4.43 28.20
C GLU A 321 4.86 -4.49 28.40
N HIS A 322 4.23 -3.37 28.76
CA HIS A 322 2.79 -3.36 29.08
C HIS A 322 1.93 -3.22 27.82
N ARG A 323 2.55 -3.15 26.63
CA ARG A 323 1.84 -2.99 25.36
C ARG A 323 1.14 -4.26 24.92
N GLU A 324 1.74 -5.42 25.17
CA GLU A 324 1.13 -6.70 24.86
C GLU A 324 -0.03 -6.98 25.81
N ASP A 325 0.18 -6.74 27.11
CA ASP A 325 -0.87 -6.84 28.14
C ASP A 325 -2.06 -5.91 27.86
N PHE A 326 -1.80 -4.69 27.39
CA PHE A 326 -2.84 -3.76 26.95
C PHE A 326 -3.69 -4.33 25.81
N ILE A 327 -3.06 -4.93 24.79
CA ILE A 327 -3.77 -5.49 23.63
C ILE A 327 -4.60 -6.71 24.05
N ILE A 328 -4.04 -7.56 24.92
CA ILE A 328 -4.69 -8.80 25.38
C ILE A 328 -5.89 -8.48 26.26
N SER A 329 -5.74 -7.52 27.19
CA SER A 329 -6.78 -7.20 28.18
C SER A 329 -7.89 -6.31 27.64
N THR A 330 -7.58 -5.38 26.72
CA THR A 330 -8.56 -4.38 26.22
C THR A 330 -9.02 -4.64 24.79
N GLY A 331 -8.33 -5.52 24.03
CA GLY A 331 -8.59 -5.75 22.61
C GLY A 331 -8.25 -4.57 21.70
N ALA A 332 -7.63 -3.51 22.24
CA ALA A 332 -7.28 -2.33 21.48
C ALA A 332 -6.05 -2.58 20.58
N GLY A 333 -6.13 -2.14 19.32
CA GLY A 333 -5.03 -2.33 18.36
C GLY A 333 -3.73 -1.65 18.77
N ALA A 334 -2.59 -2.30 18.48
CA ALA A 334 -1.24 -1.88 18.87
C ALA A 334 -0.83 -0.47 18.42
N THR A 335 -1.45 0.07 17.37
CA THR A 335 -1.21 1.43 16.84
C THR A 335 -1.90 2.51 17.67
N LYS A 336 -2.87 2.14 18.52
CA LYS A 336 -3.66 3.06 19.33
C LYS A 336 -3.13 3.22 20.76
N PHE A 337 -2.17 2.39 21.21
CA PHE A 337 -1.58 2.43 22.56
C PHE A 337 -1.13 3.85 22.95
N ASN A 338 -0.22 4.45 22.16
CA ASN A 338 0.29 5.80 22.43
C ASN A 338 -0.79 6.89 22.37
N LYS A 339 -1.84 6.68 21.58
CA LYS A 339 -2.96 7.62 21.46
C LYS A 339 -3.84 7.59 22.70
N TRP A 340 -4.05 6.39 23.26
CA TRP A 340 -4.80 6.19 24.50
C TRP A 340 -4.06 6.73 25.73
N MET A 341 -2.76 6.48 25.86
CA MET A 341 -1.97 7.04 26.96
C MET A 341 -1.99 8.57 26.97
N LYS A 342 -1.85 9.21 25.79
CA LYS A 342 -2.00 10.68 25.67
C LYS A 342 -3.41 11.16 26.01
N LYS A 343 -4.45 10.44 25.59
CA LYS A 343 -5.84 10.78 25.87
C LYS A 343 -6.15 10.69 27.37
N ALA A 344 -5.54 9.75 28.06
CA ALA A 344 -5.61 9.58 29.52
C ALA A 344 -4.75 10.59 30.31
N GLY A 345 -4.09 11.54 29.64
CA GLY A 345 -3.29 12.59 30.28
C GLY A 345 -1.92 12.14 30.80
N LEU A 346 -1.40 11.01 30.31
CA LEU A 346 -0.05 10.53 30.66
C LEU A 346 1.02 11.19 29.79
N TYR A 347 2.17 11.47 30.38
CA TYR A 347 3.36 12.01 29.72
C TYR A 347 4.35 10.88 29.41
N PHE A 348 4.93 10.89 28.21
CA PHE A 348 5.91 9.88 27.79
C PHE A 348 7.34 10.39 27.97
N ASN A 349 8.09 9.74 28.86
CA ASN A 349 9.50 10.01 29.04
C ASN A 349 10.32 9.21 28.01
N LYS A 350 10.95 9.92 27.06
CA LYS A 350 11.74 9.30 25.97
C LYS A 350 12.99 8.59 26.45
N GLN A 351 13.55 8.94 27.61
CA GLN A 351 14.78 8.35 28.13
C GLN A 351 14.50 7.04 28.86
N THR A 352 13.38 6.95 29.58
CA THR A 352 13.01 5.77 30.36
C THR A 352 12.00 4.85 29.64
N GLY A 353 11.34 5.33 28.58
CA GLY A 353 10.33 4.58 27.85
C GLY A 353 9.02 4.39 28.63
N ARG A 354 8.77 5.22 29.65
CA ARG A 354 7.65 5.10 30.59
C ARG A 354 6.61 6.19 30.38
N TRP A 355 5.35 5.84 30.63
CA TRP A 355 4.23 6.76 30.75
C TRP A 355 3.89 6.99 32.23
N THR A 356 3.85 8.24 32.65
CA THR A 356 3.57 8.65 34.04
C THR A 356 2.59 9.83 34.05
N ARG A 357 1.85 10.02 35.16
CA ARG A 357 0.95 11.18 35.33
C ARG A 357 1.70 12.47 35.65
N TRP A 358 2.97 12.35 36.01
CA TRP A 358 3.85 13.46 36.35
C TRP A 358 4.71 13.81 35.13
N GLU A 359 4.77 15.10 34.80
CA GLU A 359 5.82 15.62 33.93
C GLU A 359 7.13 15.51 34.74
N ASP A 360 7.90 14.42 34.53
CA ASP A 360 9.23 14.28 35.13
C ASP A 360 10.04 15.52 34.75
N ARG A 361 10.32 16.38 35.73
CA ARG A 361 11.22 17.54 35.61
C ARG A 361 12.67 17.11 35.48
#